data_AF-W5SZ54-F1
#
_entry.id   AF-W5SZ54-F1
#
_cell.length_a   1.000
_cell.length_b   1.000
_cell.length_c   1.000
_cell.angle_alpha   90.00
_cell.angle_beta   90.00
_cell.angle_gamma   90.00
#
_symmetry.space_group_name_H-M   'P 1'
#
loop_
_entity.id
_entity.type
_entity.pdbx_description
1 polymer ?
#
loop_
_entity_poly.entity_id
_entity_poly.type
_entity_poly.pdbx_seq_one_letter_code
_entity_poly.pdbx_strand_id
1 'polypeptide(L)'
;MLKILLLLIPLFNIFAIFHNFSISEEEYYDHDKYGYFTRKLIRVKDWKTNFNNLKNLGPFFMKDIENIKSKPDKELSRGFEGAFSTSLRWPMSKDTDIVPKEHKPLFEKSYKFIKALKHKNPDQAAYILYEIGDLNAMFTNTHEDIRIFRYLIKHKKLKDNYQYEHVHKKLKDIYYKIRQEYLSTINILEHNDIDNNFNKFMLKFPELHKLVTHLYFNITKLVIHARNHKTINHKYLDNIYNIDIHTLNTT
;
A
#
# COMPACT_ATOMS: atom_id res chain seq x y z
N MET A 1 32.53 23.66 -2.62
CA MET A 1 31.36 22.86 -2.20
C MET A 1 30.14 23.75 -1.98
N LEU A 2 29.58 24.32 -3.07
CA LEU A 2 28.39 25.19 -3.01
C LEU A 2 27.53 25.06 -4.27
N LYS A 3 27.59 23.91 -4.96
CA LYS A 3 26.86 23.66 -6.23
C LYS A 3 25.85 22.51 -6.18
N ILE A 4 25.69 21.87 -5.02
CA ILE A 4 24.67 20.81 -4.81
C ILE A 4 23.40 21.36 -4.14
N LEU A 5 23.45 22.56 -3.53
CA LEU A 5 22.31 23.14 -2.81
C LEU A 5 21.26 23.82 -3.73
N LEU A 6 21.57 24.05 -5.01
CA LEU A 6 20.65 24.71 -5.96
C LEU A 6 19.74 23.75 -6.75
N LEU A 7 19.91 22.44 -6.59
CA LEU A 7 19.10 21.41 -7.28
C LEU A 7 17.89 20.92 -6.47
N LEU A 8 17.71 21.39 -5.23
CA LEU A 8 16.57 20.99 -4.36
C LEU A 8 15.43 22.01 -4.29
N ILE A 9 15.59 23.19 -4.89
CA ILE A 9 14.59 24.26 -4.89
C ILE A 9 13.40 24.00 -5.85
N PRO A 10 13.51 23.25 -6.97
CA PRO A 10 12.33 22.93 -7.78
C PRO A 10 11.39 21.89 -7.13
N LEU A 11 11.86 21.10 -6.16
CA LEU A 11 11.05 20.06 -5.51
C LEU A 11 10.04 20.61 -4.50
N PHE A 12 10.31 21.78 -3.90
CA PHE A 12 9.34 22.44 -3.01
C PHE A 12 8.23 23.18 -3.77
N ASN A 13 8.48 23.67 -4.99
CA ASN A 13 7.47 24.39 -5.77
C ASN A 13 6.46 23.49 -6.49
N ILE A 14 6.69 22.18 -6.57
CA ILE A 14 5.68 21.24 -7.09
C ILE A 14 4.52 21.09 -6.09
N PHE A 15 4.75 21.27 -4.78
CA PHE A 15 3.68 21.27 -3.76
C PHE A 15 2.71 22.46 -3.91
N ALA A 16 3.17 23.62 -4.37
CA ALA A 16 2.30 24.78 -4.60
C ALA A 16 1.42 24.63 -5.86
N ILE A 17 1.89 23.90 -6.88
CA ILE A 17 1.10 23.61 -8.09
C ILE A 17 0.01 22.55 -7.82
N PHE A 18 0.08 21.81 -6.71
CA PHE A 18 -0.96 20.86 -6.30
C PHE A 18 -2.21 21.52 -5.68
N HIS A 19 -2.19 22.83 -5.42
CA HIS A 19 -3.31 23.54 -4.79
C HIS A 19 -4.45 23.93 -5.75
N ASN A 20 -4.27 23.75 -7.07
CA ASN A 20 -5.22 24.23 -8.10
C ASN A 20 -5.96 23.14 -8.88
N PHE A 21 -5.95 21.88 -8.44
CA PHE A 21 -6.76 20.82 -9.06
C PHE A 21 -7.32 19.88 -8.00
N SER A 22 -8.45 20.25 -7.42
CA SER A 22 -9.06 19.57 -6.27
C SER A 22 -10.59 19.66 -6.43
N ILE A 23 -11.37 18.56 -6.49
CA ILE A 23 -11.96 17.96 -5.27
C ILE A 23 -11.24 18.49 -4.05
N SER A 24 -11.87 19.41 -3.32
CA SER A 24 -11.22 20.16 -2.24
C SER A 24 -10.43 19.19 -1.36
N GLU A 25 -9.21 19.60 -0.96
CA GLU A 25 -8.43 18.78 -0.03
C GLU A 25 -9.29 18.44 1.20
N GLU A 26 -10.15 19.38 1.62
CA GLU A 26 -11.24 19.26 2.61
C GLU A 26 -12.24 18.11 2.36
N GLU A 27 -12.76 17.89 1.15
CA GLU A 27 -13.71 16.79 0.86
C GLU A 27 -13.07 15.39 1.00
N TYR A 28 -11.77 15.27 0.69
CA TYR A 28 -11.02 14.05 0.95
C TYR A 28 -10.58 13.96 2.42
N TYR A 29 -10.30 15.11 3.05
CA TYR A 29 -9.92 15.26 4.45
C TYR A 29 -11.02 14.78 5.40
N ASP A 30 -12.29 15.06 5.09
CA ASP A 30 -13.43 14.65 5.92
C ASP A 30 -13.69 13.13 5.87
N HIS A 31 -13.26 12.44 4.81
CA HIS A 31 -13.57 11.03 4.60
C HIS A 31 -12.49 10.05 5.09
N ASP A 32 -11.22 10.46 5.12
CA ASP A 32 -10.08 9.61 5.51
C ASP A 32 -8.96 10.40 6.22
N LYS A 33 -9.31 11.30 7.15
CA LYS A 33 -8.33 12.11 7.93
C LYS A 33 -7.21 11.25 8.52
N TYR A 34 -7.57 10.09 9.07
CA TYR A 34 -6.60 9.18 9.68
C TYR A 34 -5.70 8.50 8.65
N GLY A 35 -6.24 7.95 7.56
CA GLY A 35 -5.43 7.35 6.49
C GLY A 35 -4.58 8.38 5.75
N TYR A 36 -5.09 9.58 5.49
CA TYR A 36 -4.35 10.67 4.87
C TYR A 36 -3.14 11.11 5.70
N PHE A 37 -3.30 11.38 7.01
CA PHE A 37 -2.16 11.74 7.87
C PHE A 37 -1.19 10.59 8.10
N THR A 38 -1.69 9.36 8.26
CA THR A 38 -0.85 8.17 8.43
C THR A 38 -0.03 7.87 7.17
N ARG A 39 -0.58 8.13 5.98
CA ARG A 39 0.10 7.92 4.68
C ARG A 39 0.99 9.09 4.23
N LYS A 40 0.71 10.33 4.67
CA LYS A 40 1.56 11.52 4.43
C LYS A 40 2.77 11.57 5.38
N LEU A 41 2.69 10.87 6.50
CA LEU A 41 3.83 10.57 7.36
C LEU A 41 4.73 9.57 6.63
N ILE A 42 5.67 10.11 5.87
CA ILE A 42 6.84 9.40 5.33
C ILE A 42 7.44 8.58 6.47
N ARG A 43 7.17 7.28 6.47
CA ARG A 43 7.66 6.33 7.45
C ARG A 43 8.03 5.12 6.61
N VAL A 44 9.30 4.80 6.47
CA VAL A 44 10.11 4.27 7.57
C VAL A 44 11.59 4.60 7.32
N LYS A 45 12.20 5.42 8.19
CA LYS A 45 13.67 5.43 8.36
C LYS A 45 14.09 4.30 9.30
N ASP A 46 13.29 4.04 10.34
CA ASP A 46 13.37 2.85 11.19
C ASP A 46 11.99 2.51 11.78
N TRP A 47 11.74 1.22 12.03
CA TRP A 47 10.43 0.71 12.46
C TRP A 47 10.01 1.16 13.86
N LYS A 48 10.96 1.39 14.78
CA LYS A 48 10.65 1.77 16.17
C LYS A 48 10.14 3.20 16.24
N THR A 49 10.77 4.10 15.50
CA THR A 49 10.29 5.49 15.38
C THR A 49 8.87 5.51 14.82
N ASN A 50 8.60 4.71 13.80
CA ASN A 50 7.26 4.64 13.23
C ASN A 50 6.23 4.09 14.19
N PHE A 51 6.57 3.00 14.87
CA PHE A 51 5.72 2.36 15.84
C PHE A 51 5.33 3.35 16.95
N ASN A 52 6.32 4.02 17.54
CA ASN A 52 6.08 5.06 18.55
C ASN A 52 5.18 6.17 18.03
N ASN A 53 5.46 6.64 16.82
CA ASN A 53 4.67 7.69 16.24
C ASN A 53 3.25 7.22 15.88
N LEU A 54 3.01 5.92 15.57
CA LEU A 54 1.66 5.37 15.34
C LEU A 54 0.90 5.28 16.67
N LYS A 55 1.57 4.89 17.77
CA LYS A 55 1.00 4.94 19.12
C LYS A 55 0.49 6.34 19.46
N ASN A 56 1.24 7.37 19.04
CA ASN A 56 0.90 8.77 19.27
C ASN A 56 -0.24 9.31 18.37
N LEU A 57 -0.57 8.63 17.26
CA LEU A 57 -1.62 9.08 16.33
C LEU A 57 -3.04 8.81 16.84
N GLY A 58 -3.22 7.92 17.81
CA GLY A 58 -4.48 7.85 18.55
C GLY A 58 -4.83 6.49 19.15
N PRO A 59 -5.91 6.46 19.96
CA PRO A 59 -6.35 5.27 20.69
C PRO A 59 -6.80 4.11 19.79
N PHE A 60 -7.15 4.36 18.53
CA PHE A 60 -7.55 3.31 17.57
C PHE A 60 -6.40 2.33 17.27
N PHE A 61 -5.21 2.83 16.91
CA PHE A 61 -4.05 1.97 16.65
C PHE A 61 -3.60 1.21 17.90
N MET A 62 -3.63 1.87 19.07
CA MET A 62 -3.32 1.22 20.34
C MET A 62 -4.30 0.09 20.66
N LYS A 63 -5.60 0.27 20.38
CA LYS A 63 -6.61 -0.78 20.57
C LYS A 63 -6.37 -1.97 19.65
N ASP A 64 -5.95 -1.75 18.41
CA ASP A 64 -5.62 -2.83 17.49
C ASP A 64 -4.39 -3.63 17.94
N ILE A 65 -3.37 -2.96 18.49
CA ILE A 65 -2.22 -3.63 19.11
C ILE A 65 -2.66 -4.50 20.30
N GLU A 66 -3.43 -3.94 21.22
CA GLU A 66 -3.90 -4.67 22.41
C GLU A 66 -4.81 -5.85 22.03
N ASN A 67 -5.62 -5.68 20.98
CA ASN A 67 -6.40 -6.77 20.42
C ASN A 67 -5.48 -7.89 19.89
N ILE A 68 -4.41 -7.58 19.17
CA ILE A 68 -3.50 -8.61 18.62
C ILE A 68 -2.77 -9.38 19.73
N LYS A 69 -2.39 -8.72 20.82
CA LYS A 69 -1.76 -9.35 22.00
C LYS A 69 -2.65 -10.44 22.60
N SER A 70 -3.93 -10.14 22.80
CA SER A 70 -4.89 -11.02 23.46
C SER A 70 -5.61 -11.98 22.51
N LYS A 71 -5.54 -11.74 21.19
CA LYS A 71 -6.27 -12.51 20.16
C LYS A 71 -5.83 -13.98 20.11
N PRO A 72 -6.75 -14.96 20.18
CA PRO A 72 -6.43 -16.37 19.98
C PRO A 72 -5.79 -16.63 18.61
N ASP A 73 -4.90 -17.62 18.50
CA ASP A 73 -4.18 -17.89 17.25
C ASP A 73 -5.11 -18.16 16.06
N LYS A 74 -6.25 -18.85 16.29
CA LYS A 74 -7.24 -19.08 15.23
C LYS A 74 -7.79 -17.77 14.65
N GLU A 75 -8.00 -16.77 15.49
CA GLU A 75 -8.47 -15.44 15.07
C GLU A 75 -7.33 -14.60 14.46
N LEU A 76 -6.10 -14.79 14.94
CA LEU A 76 -4.91 -14.16 14.36
C LEU A 76 -4.71 -14.61 12.90
N SER A 77 -4.82 -15.92 12.64
CA SER A 77 -4.76 -16.51 11.30
C SER A 77 -5.76 -15.82 10.36
N ARG A 78 -7.02 -15.71 10.79
CA ARG A 78 -8.09 -15.05 10.01
C ARG A 78 -7.80 -13.58 9.72
N GLY A 79 -7.30 -12.86 10.73
CA GLY A 79 -6.86 -11.47 10.54
C GLY A 79 -5.74 -11.36 9.49
N PHE A 80 -4.79 -12.28 9.54
CA PHE A 80 -3.69 -12.32 8.59
C PHE A 80 -4.12 -12.73 7.18
N GLU A 81 -5.07 -13.66 7.02
CA GLU A 81 -5.67 -14.00 5.72
C GLU A 81 -6.26 -12.76 5.04
N GLY A 82 -6.98 -11.94 5.80
CA GLY A 82 -7.56 -10.69 5.31
C GLY A 82 -6.49 -9.73 4.79
N ALA A 83 -5.41 -9.55 5.55
CA ALA A 83 -4.27 -8.71 5.19
C ALA A 83 -3.42 -9.30 4.05
N PHE A 84 -3.42 -10.61 3.83
CA PHE A 84 -2.58 -11.25 2.82
C PHE A 84 -3.23 -11.26 1.42
N SER A 85 -4.56 -11.23 1.33
CA SER A 85 -5.30 -11.52 0.08
C SER A 85 -5.07 -10.53 -1.08
N THR A 86 -4.69 -9.27 -0.81
CA THR A 86 -4.32 -8.18 -1.77
C THR A 86 -5.30 -7.85 -2.90
N SER A 87 -6.53 -8.37 -2.90
CA SER A 87 -7.47 -8.10 -4.02
C SER A 87 -8.94 -8.35 -3.71
N LEU A 88 -9.31 -8.56 -2.44
CA LEU A 88 -10.67 -8.93 -2.06
C LEU A 88 -11.35 -7.80 -1.28
N ARG A 89 -12.55 -7.40 -1.74
CA ARG A 89 -13.44 -6.52 -0.98
C ARG A 89 -14.15 -7.33 0.10
N TRP A 90 -14.17 -6.80 1.32
CA TRP A 90 -15.01 -7.28 2.42
C TRP A 90 -16.49 -6.94 2.19
N PRO A 91 -17.45 -7.72 2.73
CA PRO A 91 -17.27 -8.83 3.66
C PRO A 91 -17.42 -10.20 2.98
N MET A 92 -16.50 -11.13 3.26
CA MET A 92 -16.66 -12.54 2.92
C MET A 92 -17.14 -13.32 4.16
N SER A 93 -17.78 -14.47 3.96
CA SER A 93 -18.27 -15.27 5.10
C SER A 93 -17.11 -15.72 5.99
N LYS A 94 -17.38 -15.89 7.30
CA LYS A 94 -16.37 -16.24 8.31
C LYS A 94 -15.61 -17.55 8.04
N ASP A 95 -16.10 -18.37 7.12
CA ASP A 95 -15.55 -19.69 6.79
C ASP A 95 -15.06 -19.79 5.34
N THR A 96 -15.01 -18.68 4.60
CA THR A 96 -14.41 -18.68 3.26
C THR A 96 -12.90 -18.63 3.38
N ASP A 97 -12.24 -19.61 2.77
CA ASP A 97 -10.82 -19.51 2.48
C ASP A 97 -10.59 -18.46 1.39
N ILE A 98 -9.99 -17.34 1.77
CA ILE A 98 -9.79 -16.18 0.89
C ILE A 98 -8.38 -16.09 0.31
N VAL A 99 -7.48 -17.00 0.69
CA VAL A 99 -6.09 -16.99 0.20
C VAL A 99 -6.05 -17.77 -1.13
N PRO A 100 -5.58 -17.16 -2.24
CA PRO A 100 -5.43 -17.87 -3.51
C PRO A 100 -4.59 -19.13 -3.36
N LYS A 101 -4.98 -20.22 -4.03
CA LYS A 101 -4.35 -21.54 -3.90
C LYS A 101 -2.84 -21.48 -4.16
N GLU A 102 -2.43 -20.71 -5.16
CA GLU A 102 -1.05 -20.48 -5.54
C GLU A 102 -0.20 -19.76 -4.48
N HIS A 103 -0.84 -19.09 -3.52
CA HIS A 103 -0.16 -18.36 -2.45
C HIS A 103 -0.30 -19.01 -1.07
N LYS A 104 -1.02 -20.13 -0.98
CA LYS A 104 -1.18 -20.89 0.27
C LYS A 104 0.13 -21.26 0.96
N PRO A 105 1.14 -21.80 0.25
CA PRO A 105 2.41 -22.14 0.91
C PRO A 105 3.11 -20.93 1.52
N LEU A 106 3.08 -19.79 0.83
CA LEU A 106 3.66 -18.54 1.32
C LEU A 106 2.89 -18.00 2.53
N PHE A 107 1.55 -18.06 2.48
CA PHE A 107 0.70 -17.69 3.61
C PHE A 107 1.00 -18.54 4.85
N GLU A 108 1.03 -19.87 4.73
CA GLU A 108 1.28 -20.77 5.87
C GLU A 108 2.67 -20.54 6.48
N LYS A 109 3.67 -20.35 5.62
CA LYS A 109 5.05 -20.05 6.01
C LYS A 109 5.13 -18.73 6.79
N SER A 110 4.59 -17.65 6.23
CA SER A 110 4.60 -16.32 6.86
C SER A 110 3.73 -16.27 8.11
N TYR A 111 2.62 -17.00 8.15
CA TYR A 111 1.78 -17.08 9.33
C TYR A 111 2.49 -17.76 10.52
N LYS A 112 3.27 -18.82 10.27
CA LYS A 112 4.11 -19.44 11.31
C LYS A 112 5.07 -18.43 11.94
N PHE A 113 5.68 -17.56 11.13
CA PHE A 113 6.50 -16.46 11.62
C PHE A 113 5.68 -15.48 12.47
N ILE A 114 4.53 -15.01 11.99
CA ILE A 114 3.67 -14.05 12.72
C ILE A 114 3.24 -14.62 14.07
N LYS A 115 2.82 -15.89 14.11
CA LYS A 115 2.45 -16.57 15.35
C LYS A 115 3.63 -16.64 16.33
N ALA A 116 4.80 -17.05 15.86
CA ALA A 116 5.98 -17.14 16.71
C ALA A 116 6.43 -15.75 17.20
N LEU A 117 6.40 -14.74 16.33
CA LEU A 117 6.72 -13.36 16.66
C LEU A 117 5.73 -12.81 17.69
N LYS A 118 4.43 -13.11 17.61
CA LYS A 118 3.45 -12.68 18.61
C LYS A 118 3.82 -13.18 20.01
N HIS A 119 4.23 -14.44 20.15
CA HIS A 119 4.61 -15.00 21.45
C HIS A 119 5.93 -14.44 21.97
N LYS A 120 6.85 -14.07 21.07
CA LYS A 120 8.16 -13.52 21.42
C LYS A 120 8.13 -12.00 21.70
N ASN A 121 7.48 -11.26 20.82
CA ASN A 121 7.34 -9.81 20.84
C ASN A 121 6.02 -9.38 20.17
N PRO A 122 4.93 -9.27 20.93
CA PRO A 122 3.62 -8.98 20.36
C PRO A 122 3.48 -7.56 19.80
N ASP A 123 4.28 -6.60 20.28
CA ASP A 123 4.32 -5.24 19.73
C ASP A 123 4.83 -5.25 18.27
N GLN A 124 5.87 -6.04 17.98
CA GLN A 124 6.38 -6.24 16.62
C GLN A 124 5.40 -6.98 15.72
N ALA A 125 4.74 -8.03 16.24
CA ALA A 125 3.72 -8.75 15.49
C ALA A 125 2.53 -7.86 15.14
N ALA A 126 2.07 -7.03 16.09
CA ALA A 126 1.00 -6.08 15.87
C ALA A 126 1.37 -5.03 14.81
N TYR A 127 2.60 -4.51 14.88
CA TYR A 127 3.11 -3.55 13.90
C TYR A 127 3.12 -4.14 12.48
N ILE A 128 3.69 -5.33 12.27
CA ILE A 128 3.72 -5.97 10.95
C ILE A 128 2.32 -6.23 10.42
N LEU A 129 1.40 -6.74 11.26
CA LEU A 129 0.04 -7.02 10.83
C LEU A 129 -0.73 -5.76 10.41
N TYR A 130 -0.54 -4.67 11.15
CA TYR A 130 -1.12 -3.38 10.81
C TYR A 130 -0.61 -2.89 9.46
N GLU A 131 0.71 -2.91 9.28
CA GLU A 131 1.39 -2.42 8.09
C GLU A 131 1.04 -3.25 6.84
N ILE A 132 0.99 -4.59 6.94
CA ILE A 132 0.50 -5.46 5.86
C ILE A 132 -0.98 -5.17 5.55
N GLY A 133 -1.79 -4.91 6.58
CA GLY A 133 -3.20 -4.53 6.43
C GLY A 133 -3.39 -3.24 5.61
N ASP A 134 -2.57 -2.22 5.85
CA ASP A 134 -2.62 -0.96 5.10
C ASP A 134 -2.17 -1.16 3.64
N LEU A 135 -1.09 -1.92 3.40
CA LEU A 135 -0.69 -2.29 2.03
C LEU A 135 -1.80 -3.02 1.28
N ASN A 136 -2.46 -3.97 1.93
CA ASN A 136 -3.57 -4.73 1.36
C ASN A 136 -4.76 -3.85 0.98
N ALA A 137 -5.10 -2.88 1.83
CA ALA A 137 -6.15 -1.91 1.53
C ALA A 137 -5.78 -1.07 0.29
N MET A 138 -4.52 -0.61 0.19
CA MET A 138 -4.03 0.12 -0.97
C MET A 138 -4.02 -0.73 -2.24
N PHE A 139 -3.55 -1.97 -2.19
CA PHE A 139 -3.62 -2.90 -3.34
C PHE A 139 -5.06 -3.12 -3.80
N THR A 140 -5.98 -3.41 -2.86
CA THR A 140 -7.39 -3.65 -3.15
C THR A 140 -8.04 -2.45 -3.83
N ASN A 141 -7.82 -1.25 -3.29
CA ASN A 141 -8.37 -0.02 -3.88
C ASN A 141 -7.75 0.30 -5.24
N THR A 142 -6.43 0.13 -5.38
CA THR A 142 -5.72 0.34 -6.65
C THR A 142 -6.24 -0.60 -7.73
N HIS A 143 -6.46 -1.87 -7.40
CA HIS A 143 -7.02 -2.86 -8.31
C HIS A 143 -8.42 -2.45 -8.80
N GLU A 144 -9.29 -2.01 -7.87
CA GLU A 144 -10.63 -1.54 -8.23
C GLU A 144 -10.59 -0.26 -9.07
N ASP A 145 -9.69 0.67 -8.76
CA ASP A 145 -9.52 1.90 -9.55
C ASP A 145 -9.04 1.59 -10.98
N ILE A 146 -8.14 0.61 -11.18
CA ILE A 146 -7.75 0.14 -12.52
C ILE A 146 -8.97 -0.42 -13.28
N ARG A 147 -9.84 -1.19 -12.61
CA ARG A 147 -11.07 -1.73 -13.21
C ARG A 147 -12.06 -0.63 -13.58
N ILE A 148 -12.25 0.34 -12.70
CA ILE A 148 -13.09 1.53 -12.93
C ILE A 148 -12.54 2.31 -14.13
N PHE A 149 -11.23 2.54 -14.18
CA PHE A 149 -10.60 3.24 -15.29
C PHE A 149 -10.91 2.55 -16.63
N ARG A 150 -10.79 1.21 -16.68
CA ARG A 150 -11.17 0.42 -17.86
C ARG A 150 -12.64 0.60 -18.24
N TYR A 151 -13.53 0.61 -17.25
CA TYR A 151 -14.95 0.85 -17.47
C TYR A 151 -15.20 2.24 -18.07
N LEU A 152 -14.51 3.28 -17.58
CA LEU A 152 -14.63 4.66 -18.07
C LEU A 152 -14.19 4.79 -19.54
N ILE A 153 -13.12 4.10 -19.92
CA ILE A 153 -12.65 4.02 -21.32
C ILE A 153 -13.72 3.37 -22.21
N LYS A 154 -14.32 2.25 -21.76
CA LYS A 154 -15.25 1.46 -22.58
C LYS A 154 -16.69 1.99 -22.64
N HIS A 155 -17.20 2.62 -21.58
CA HIS A 155 -18.65 2.78 -21.36
C HIS A 155 -19.19 4.22 -21.34
N LYS A 156 -18.57 5.19 -22.04
CA LYS A 156 -19.17 6.47 -22.54
C LYS A 156 -18.61 7.81 -22.02
N LYS A 157 -17.79 7.89 -20.96
CA LYS A 157 -17.21 9.20 -20.54
C LYS A 157 -15.99 9.64 -21.37
N LEU A 158 -15.21 8.66 -21.85
CA LEU A 158 -14.03 8.86 -22.70
C LEU A 158 -14.21 8.20 -24.08
N LYS A 159 -15.43 8.17 -24.62
CA LYS A 159 -15.87 7.25 -25.69
C LYS A 159 -15.07 7.34 -27.00
N ASP A 160 -14.40 8.46 -27.26
CA ASP A 160 -13.54 8.66 -28.43
C ASP A 160 -12.10 8.17 -28.20
N ASN A 161 -11.79 7.63 -27.02
CA ASN A 161 -10.43 7.37 -26.56
C ASN A 161 -10.06 5.88 -26.38
N TYR A 162 -10.37 5.02 -27.36
CA TYR A 162 -9.72 3.71 -27.48
C TYR A 162 -8.18 3.83 -27.43
N GLN A 163 -7.65 5.00 -27.79
CA GLN A 163 -6.25 5.35 -27.63
C GLN A 163 -5.70 5.11 -26.22
N TYR A 164 -6.51 5.06 -25.14
CA TYR A 164 -6.01 4.82 -23.78
C TYR A 164 -6.06 3.35 -23.32
N GLU A 165 -6.41 2.38 -24.16
CA GLU A 165 -6.35 0.96 -23.78
C GLU A 165 -4.90 0.54 -23.44
N HIS A 166 -3.90 1.11 -24.12
CA HIS A 166 -2.48 0.90 -23.79
C HIS A 166 -2.12 1.42 -22.39
N VAL A 167 -2.75 2.52 -21.96
CA VAL A 167 -2.58 3.09 -20.61
C VAL A 167 -3.09 2.08 -19.58
N HIS A 168 -4.32 1.59 -19.75
CA HIS A 168 -4.89 0.58 -18.85
C HIS A 168 -4.01 -0.68 -18.77
N LYS A 169 -3.52 -1.19 -19.90
CA LYS A 169 -2.60 -2.33 -19.93
C LYS A 169 -1.34 -2.05 -19.10
N LYS A 170 -0.72 -0.88 -19.30
CA LYS A 170 0.49 -0.50 -18.56
C LYS A 170 0.26 -0.34 -17.05
N LEU A 171 -0.87 0.24 -16.64
CA LEU A 171 -1.25 0.33 -15.22
C LEU A 171 -1.40 -1.05 -14.58
N LYS A 172 -2.06 -1.97 -15.30
CA LYS A 172 -2.23 -3.36 -14.89
C LYS A 172 -0.87 -4.04 -14.72
N ASP A 173 0.04 -3.87 -15.68
CA ASP A 173 1.39 -4.46 -15.62
C ASP A 173 2.22 -3.93 -14.44
N ILE A 174 2.19 -2.62 -14.18
CA ILE A 174 2.88 -2.00 -13.02
C ILE A 174 2.30 -2.55 -11.71
N TYR A 175 0.97 -2.62 -11.59
CA TYR A 175 0.30 -3.18 -10.42
C TYR A 175 0.78 -4.62 -10.14
N TYR A 176 0.80 -5.49 -11.14
CA TYR A 176 1.26 -6.87 -10.94
C TYR A 176 2.73 -6.96 -10.56
N LYS A 177 3.60 -6.12 -11.14
CA LYS A 177 5.02 -6.08 -10.75
C LYS A 177 5.19 -5.71 -9.28
N ILE A 178 4.52 -4.67 -8.80
CA ILE A 178 4.60 -4.26 -7.38
C ILE A 178 3.97 -5.32 -6.47
N ARG A 179 2.90 -5.99 -6.91
CA ARG A 179 2.32 -7.13 -6.16
C ARG A 179 3.30 -8.30 -6.05
N GLN A 180 4.07 -8.60 -7.09
CA GLN A 180 5.12 -9.63 -7.01
C GLN A 180 6.21 -9.24 -6.02
N GLU A 181 6.63 -7.97 -6.01
CA GLU A 181 7.59 -7.48 -5.01
C GLU A 181 7.06 -7.63 -3.58
N TYR A 182 5.78 -7.31 -3.37
CA TYR A 182 5.12 -7.53 -2.08
C TYR A 182 5.21 -9.00 -1.66
N LEU A 183 4.86 -9.94 -2.55
CA LEU A 183 4.93 -11.37 -2.24
C LEU A 183 6.38 -11.83 -1.95
N SER A 184 7.36 -11.34 -2.71
CA SER A 184 8.79 -11.57 -2.46
C SER A 184 9.24 -11.02 -1.11
N THR A 185 8.75 -9.85 -0.71
CA THR A 185 9.04 -9.25 0.59
C THR A 185 8.42 -10.05 1.73
N ILE A 186 7.17 -10.51 1.58
CA ILE A 186 6.52 -11.40 2.56
C ILE A 186 7.26 -12.73 2.70
N ASN A 187 7.91 -13.22 1.63
CA ASN A 187 8.69 -14.45 1.66
C ASN A 187 9.88 -14.41 2.63
N ILE A 188 10.33 -13.20 3.04
CA ILE A 188 11.35 -13.01 4.09
C ILE A 188 10.86 -13.48 5.46
N LEU A 189 9.54 -13.46 5.72
CA LEU A 189 8.94 -13.80 7.00
C LEU A 189 8.98 -15.32 7.24
N GLU A 190 10.16 -15.89 7.51
CA GLU A 190 10.33 -17.31 7.84
C GLU A 190 10.58 -17.53 9.34
N HIS A 191 10.01 -18.60 9.90
CA HIS A 191 10.03 -18.86 11.35
C HIS A 191 11.37 -19.33 11.94
N ASN A 192 12.35 -19.71 11.11
CA ASN A 192 13.63 -20.30 11.53
C ASN A 192 14.54 -19.31 12.27
N ASP A 193 14.51 -18.02 11.89
CA ASP A 193 15.33 -16.96 12.47
C ASP A 193 14.52 -15.66 12.59
N ILE A 194 13.67 -15.60 13.63
CA ILE A 194 12.65 -14.56 13.76
C ILE A 194 13.25 -13.15 13.79
N ASP A 195 14.33 -12.93 14.55
CA ASP A 195 14.87 -11.57 14.73
C ASP A 195 15.55 -11.07 13.45
N ASN A 196 16.35 -11.92 12.82
CA ASN A 196 17.03 -11.59 11.58
C ASN A 196 16.02 -11.37 10.45
N ASN A 197 15.02 -12.24 10.32
CA ASN A 197 14.00 -12.12 9.29
C ASN A 197 13.09 -10.91 9.51
N PHE A 198 12.77 -10.57 10.76
CA PHE A 198 12.11 -9.31 11.09
C PHE A 198 12.94 -8.11 10.62
N ASN A 199 14.23 -8.07 10.95
CA ASN A 199 15.11 -6.97 10.57
C ASN A 199 15.25 -6.85 9.05
N LYS A 200 15.46 -7.97 8.33
CA LYS A 200 15.51 -8.01 6.87
C LYS A 200 14.21 -7.52 6.23
N PHE A 201 13.07 -7.95 6.77
CA PHE A 201 11.77 -7.48 6.31
C PHE A 201 11.64 -5.97 6.48
N MET A 202 11.99 -5.45 7.67
CA MET A 202 11.89 -4.02 7.96
C MET A 202 12.87 -3.13 7.17
N LEU A 203 13.91 -3.70 6.56
CA LEU A 203 14.77 -2.98 5.62
C LEU A 203 14.11 -2.79 4.25
N LYS A 204 13.33 -3.78 3.79
CA LYS A 204 12.67 -3.75 2.47
C LYS A 204 11.28 -3.12 2.48
N PHE A 205 10.56 -3.33 3.58
CA PHE A 205 9.20 -2.84 3.79
C PHE A 205 9.00 -1.33 3.51
N PRO A 206 9.92 -0.42 3.91
CA PRO A 206 9.77 1.01 3.69
C PRO A 206 9.63 1.39 2.21
N GLU A 207 10.50 0.82 1.38
CA GLU A 207 10.52 1.10 -0.04
C GLU A 207 9.31 0.48 -0.74
N LEU A 208 8.91 -0.73 -0.33
CA LEU A 208 7.67 -1.33 -0.80
C LEU A 208 6.45 -0.46 -0.47
N HIS A 209 6.36 0.05 0.76
CA HIS A 209 5.25 0.92 1.18
C HIS A 209 5.21 2.20 0.37
N LYS A 210 6.35 2.85 0.15
CA LYS A 210 6.48 4.03 -0.69
C LYS A 210 5.97 3.77 -2.12
N LEU A 211 6.33 2.63 -2.71
CA LEU A 211 5.91 2.26 -4.06
C LEU A 211 4.41 2.00 -4.15
N VAL A 212 3.85 1.23 -3.22
CA VAL A 212 2.42 0.94 -3.16
C VAL A 212 1.62 2.23 -2.95
N THR A 213 2.07 3.08 -2.02
CA THR A 213 1.43 4.37 -1.73
C THR A 213 1.47 5.30 -2.93
N HIS A 214 2.61 5.41 -3.61
CA HIS A 214 2.75 6.24 -4.80
C HIS A 214 1.87 5.73 -5.94
N LEU A 215 1.82 4.42 -6.17
CA LEU A 215 0.93 3.84 -7.18
C LEU A 215 -0.54 4.15 -6.85
N TYR A 216 -0.95 3.89 -5.60
CA TYR A 216 -2.31 4.11 -5.12
C TYR A 216 -2.77 5.55 -5.36
N PHE A 217 -2.05 6.54 -4.85
CA PHE A 217 -2.48 7.94 -4.97
C PHE A 217 -2.54 8.43 -6.42
N ASN A 218 -1.57 8.04 -7.26
CA ASN A 218 -1.58 8.50 -8.65
C ASN A 218 -2.70 7.82 -9.46
N ILE A 219 -2.97 6.53 -9.23
CA ILE A 219 -4.08 5.84 -9.90
C ILE A 219 -5.43 6.39 -9.43
N THR A 220 -5.64 6.61 -8.13
CA THR A 220 -6.88 7.21 -7.62
C THR A 220 -7.10 8.61 -8.19
N LYS A 221 -6.06 9.46 -8.23
CA LYS A 221 -6.15 10.79 -8.86
C LYS A 221 -6.46 10.71 -10.36
N LEU A 222 -5.84 9.77 -11.07
CA LEU A 222 -6.15 9.51 -12.48
C LEU A 222 -7.61 9.15 -12.69
N VAL A 223 -8.16 8.25 -11.87
CA VAL A 223 -9.57 7.81 -11.95
C VAL A 223 -10.52 8.94 -11.63
N ILE A 224 -10.26 9.69 -10.56
CA ILE A 224 -11.05 10.88 -10.19
C ILE A 224 -11.07 11.87 -11.35
N HIS A 225 -9.90 12.17 -11.92
CA HIS A 225 -9.80 13.08 -13.06
C HIS A 225 -10.56 12.54 -14.28
N ALA A 226 -10.37 11.27 -14.63
CA ALA A 226 -11.07 10.63 -15.75
C ALA A 226 -12.60 10.54 -15.55
N ARG A 227 -13.09 10.55 -14.31
CA ARG A 227 -14.52 10.63 -14.00
C ARG A 227 -15.08 12.04 -14.25
N ASN A 228 -14.30 13.07 -13.95
CA ASN A 228 -14.74 14.46 -13.95
C ASN A 228 -14.46 15.18 -15.28
N HIS A 229 -13.51 14.68 -16.06
CA HIS A 229 -13.06 15.30 -17.30
C HIS A 229 -13.15 14.33 -18.48
N LYS A 230 -13.25 14.88 -19.71
CA LYS A 230 -13.27 14.11 -20.97
C LYS A 230 -11.87 13.71 -21.47
N THR A 231 -10.82 14.09 -20.75
CA THR A 231 -9.42 13.85 -21.09
C THR A 231 -8.67 13.26 -19.90
N ILE A 232 -7.48 12.70 -20.16
CA ILE A 232 -6.57 12.21 -19.13
C ILE A 232 -5.52 13.28 -18.82
N ASN A 233 -5.23 13.48 -17.55
CA ASN A 233 -4.09 14.27 -17.13
C ASN A 233 -2.79 13.45 -17.26
N HIS A 234 -1.98 13.79 -18.27
CA HIS A 234 -0.73 13.11 -18.57
C HIS A 234 0.31 13.19 -17.43
N LYS A 235 0.26 14.22 -16.57
CA LYS A 235 1.13 14.34 -15.41
C LYS A 235 0.97 13.15 -14.44
N TYR A 236 -0.27 12.66 -14.26
CA TYR A 236 -0.50 11.47 -13.41
C TYR A 236 0.05 10.21 -14.06
N LEU A 237 -0.03 10.11 -15.39
CA LEU A 237 0.55 8.98 -16.12
C LEU A 237 2.07 8.96 -16.02
N ASP A 238 2.72 10.11 -16.23
CA ASP A 238 4.18 10.22 -16.14
C ASP A 238 4.68 9.84 -14.74
N ASN A 239 4.00 10.30 -13.70
CA ASN A 239 4.33 9.93 -12.32
C ASN A 239 4.20 8.43 -12.05
N ILE A 240 3.20 7.75 -12.64
CA ILE A 240 3.03 6.29 -12.49
C ILE A 240 4.08 5.55 -13.30
N TYR A 241 4.42 6.05 -14.49
CA TYR A 241 5.36 5.40 -15.39
C TYR A 241 6.80 5.51 -14.93
N ASN A 242 7.13 6.54 -14.15
CA ASN A 242 8.43 6.74 -13.55
C ASN A 242 8.58 6.05 -12.19
N ILE A 243 7.65 5.17 -11.80
CA ILE A 243 7.83 4.32 -10.62
C ILE A 243 8.97 3.33 -10.90
N ASP A 244 10.12 3.58 -10.27
CA ASP A 244 11.27 2.69 -10.37
C ASP A 244 11.10 1.49 -9.43
N ILE A 245 10.98 0.30 -10.03
CA ILE A 245 10.88 -0.98 -9.31
C ILE A 245 12.28 -1.60 -9.14
N HIS A 246 13.27 -1.17 -9.92
CA HIS A 246 14.62 -1.76 -9.92
C HIS A 246 15.44 -1.39 -8.68
N THR A 247 15.10 -0.31 -7.98
CA THR A 247 15.77 0.13 -6.75
C THR A 247 15.54 -0.77 -5.52
N LEU A 248 14.66 -1.78 -5.59
CA LEU A 248 14.32 -2.67 -4.45
C LEU A 248 15.21 -3.90 -4.31
N ASN A 249 15.95 -4.25 -5.35
CA ASN A 249 16.73 -5.49 -5.41
C ASN A 249 18.21 -5.33 -5.02
N THR A 250 18.64 -4.17 -4.52
CA THR A 250 20.07 -3.84 -4.32
C THR A 250 20.51 -3.52 -2.88
N THR A 251 19.70 -3.87 -1.87
CA THR A 251 20.09 -3.83 -0.44
C THR A 251 19.59 -5.06 0.28
#